data_AF-A0A821ELC9-F1
#
_entry.id   AF-A0A821ELC9-F1
#
_cell.length_a   1.000
_cell.length_b   1.000
_cell.length_c   1.000
_cell.angle_alpha   90.00
_cell.angle_beta   90.00
_cell.angle_gamma   90.00
#
_symmetry.space_group_name_H-M   'P 1'
#
loop_
_entity.id
_entity.type
_entity.pdbx_description
1 polymer ?
#
loop_
_entity_poly.entity_id
_entity_poly.type
_entity_poly.pdbx_seq_one_letter_code
_entity_poly.pdbx_strand_id
1 'polypeptide(L)'
;MKISKSNVVTESSGTSNSPPSETISVAAADNDQLDMPSAKCPRKEDSLTHKLSFEYQCLAWKSLRKSINVQVKIVDQLNLQQVVRYLFRDNLFRGRGILARAIITAQIKSPNNTSVYAALVSIINRKFPQIGELISKRLLSSFRQTYQLNDKSNCLASTKFIAYLINQNILHEKIAFEILDVLLRNISSDSVKLAIYFLQECGQKLLQ
;
A
#
# COMPACT_ATOMS: atom_id res chain seq x y z
N MET A 1 -54.53 5.38 55.82
CA MET A 1 -55.43 6.07 54.86
C MET A 1 -54.54 6.84 53.90
N LYS A 2 -54.51 6.55 52.60
CA LYS A 2 -55.45 6.92 51.52
C LYS A 2 -55.47 8.43 51.17
N ILE A 3 -54.87 8.75 50.01
CA ILE A 3 -55.26 9.80 49.01
C ILE A 3 -55.03 11.27 49.50
N SER A 4 -54.52 12.24 48.74
CA SER A 4 -54.76 12.75 47.36
C SER A 4 -53.47 13.41 46.79
N LYS A 5 -53.09 13.43 45.49
CA LYS A 5 -53.68 14.11 44.30
C LYS A 5 -54.02 15.60 44.57
N SER A 6 -53.70 16.61 43.75
CA SER A 6 -53.38 16.75 42.30
C SER A 6 -52.67 18.11 42.06
N ASN A 7 -51.69 18.31 41.16
CA ASN A 7 -51.72 18.45 39.68
C ASN A 7 -52.31 19.78 39.13
N VAL A 8 -51.88 20.18 37.91
CA VAL A 8 -52.28 21.38 37.07
C VAL A 8 -51.38 22.63 37.31
N VAL A 9 -50.39 22.97 36.46
CA VAL A 9 -50.36 23.46 35.04
C VAL A 9 -50.56 24.98 34.88
N THR A 10 -49.62 25.67 34.23
CA THR A 10 -49.86 26.64 33.13
C THR A 10 -48.54 27.04 32.45
N GLU A 11 -48.60 27.60 31.23
CA GLU A 11 -47.50 27.65 30.26
C GLU A 11 -47.09 29.07 29.82
N SER A 12 -45.91 29.15 29.19
CA SER A 12 -45.63 29.91 27.94
C SER A 12 -45.24 31.41 27.93
N SER A 13 -44.42 31.73 26.90
CA SER A 13 -44.09 33.04 26.30
C SER A 13 -43.21 34.02 27.10
N GLY A 14 -42.27 34.77 26.51
CA GLY A 14 -41.75 34.77 25.12
C GLY A 14 -40.91 36.04 24.81
N THR A 15 -40.02 35.99 23.79
CA THR A 15 -39.29 37.14 23.16
C THR A 15 -38.33 37.97 24.06
N SER A 16 -37.26 38.64 23.60
CA SER A 16 -36.48 38.70 22.33
C SER A 16 -35.10 39.33 22.61
N ASN A 17 -34.13 39.19 21.68
CA ASN A 17 -33.13 40.20 21.23
C ASN A 17 -31.78 39.57 20.78
N SER A 18 -31.10 40.25 19.85
CA SER A 18 -29.85 39.87 19.18
C SER A 18 -29.17 41.13 18.57
N PRO A 19 -27.98 41.07 17.94
CA PRO A 19 -26.99 39.99 17.85
C PRO A 19 -25.80 40.30 18.81
N PRO A 20 -24.50 40.58 18.49
CA PRO A 20 -23.72 40.65 17.23
C PRO A 20 -22.52 39.65 17.16
N SER A 21 -21.67 39.86 16.14
CA SER A 21 -20.25 39.43 15.99
C SER A 21 -19.93 38.06 15.40
N GLU A 22 -19.49 38.08 14.14
CA GLU A 22 -18.87 36.96 13.44
C GLU A 22 -17.48 36.63 14.01
N THR A 23 -17.16 35.34 14.12
CA THR A 23 -15.76 34.86 14.02
C THR A 23 -15.75 33.50 13.33
N ILE A 24 -14.81 33.35 12.39
CA ILE A 24 -14.75 32.23 11.45
C ILE A 24 -14.16 31.00 12.13
N SER A 25 -14.83 29.84 12.04
CA SER A 25 -14.24 28.53 12.35
C SER A 25 -14.06 27.71 11.07
N VAL A 26 -12.90 27.06 10.94
CA VAL A 26 -12.43 26.44 9.70
C VAL A 26 -12.61 24.92 9.73
N ALA A 27 -13.27 24.41 8.70
CA ALA A 27 -13.20 23.03 8.18
C ALA A 27 -13.35 21.86 9.18
N ALA A 28 -14.60 21.43 9.37
CA ALA A 28 -14.92 20.00 9.34
C ALA A 28 -15.60 19.72 8.00
N ALA A 29 -14.95 18.93 7.14
CA ALA A 29 -15.53 18.45 5.88
C ALA A 29 -15.71 16.95 5.98
N ASP A 30 -16.96 16.53 6.21
CA ASP A 30 -17.33 15.12 6.24
C ASP A 30 -17.05 14.47 4.87
N ASN A 31 -16.43 13.29 4.90
CA ASN A 31 -16.28 12.47 3.70
C ASN A 31 -17.59 11.73 3.43
N ASP A 32 -18.55 12.44 2.86
CA ASP A 32 -19.82 11.84 2.45
C ASP A 32 -19.61 10.77 1.38
N GLN A 33 -20.01 9.55 1.73
CA GLN A 33 -19.96 8.35 0.91
C GLN A 33 -21.02 8.43 -0.21
N LEU A 34 -20.77 9.20 -1.26
CA LEU A 34 -21.64 9.28 -2.43
C LEU A 34 -21.50 8.05 -3.33
N ASP A 35 -22.25 6.99 -3.01
CA ASP A 35 -22.58 5.92 -3.95
C ASP A 35 -23.39 6.51 -5.12
N MET A 36 -22.74 6.70 -6.27
CA MET A 36 -23.39 7.19 -7.48
C MET A 36 -24.35 6.13 -8.04
N PRO A 37 -25.66 6.41 -8.14
CA PRO A 37 -26.61 5.48 -8.74
C PRO A 37 -26.31 5.26 -10.23
N SER A 38 -26.56 4.05 -10.73
CA SER A 38 -26.34 3.68 -12.14
C SER A 38 -27.39 4.32 -13.07
N ALA A 39 -27.30 5.64 -13.25
CA ALA A 39 -28.01 6.37 -14.29
C ALA A 39 -27.27 6.20 -15.63
N LYS A 40 -28.02 5.79 -16.66
CA LYS A 40 -27.49 5.48 -18.01
C LYS A 40 -26.69 6.67 -18.56
N CYS A 41 -25.38 6.51 -18.69
CA CYS A 41 -24.55 7.46 -19.42
C CYS A 41 -25.00 7.49 -20.90
N PRO A 42 -25.25 8.66 -21.50
CA PRO A 42 -25.42 8.76 -22.94
C PRO A 42 -24.13 8.30 -23.62
N ARG A 43 -24.25 7.62 -24.78
CA ARG A 43 -23.10 7.03 -25.50
C ARG A 43 -22.01 8.06 -25.75
N LYS A 44 -20.90 7.96 -24.99
CA LYS A 44 -19.60 8.55 -25.30
C LYS A 44 -18.71 7.52 -26.01
N GLU A 45 -19.25 6.82 -27.00
CA GLU A 45 -18.52 5.75 -27.69
C GLU A 45 -17.58 6.33 -28.79
N ASP A 46 -17.93 7.49 -29.35
CA ASP A 46 -17.24 8.05 -30.52
C ASP A 46 -15.98 8.90 -30.20
N SER A 47 -15.85 9.44 -28.97
CA SER A 47 -14.66 10.21 -28.56
C SER A 47 -13.45 9.34 -28.17
N LEU A 48 -13.61 8.02 -28.15
CA LEU A 48 -12.59 7.04 -27.73
C LEU A 48 -11.58 6.65 -28.83
N THR A 49 -11.76 7.18 -30.04
CA THR A 49 -10.97 6.83 -31.23
C THR A 49 -9.55 7.40 -31.23
N HIS A 50 -9.34 8.58 -30.65
CA HIS A 50 -8.03 9.22 -30.60
C HIS A 50 -7.19 8.74 -29.42
N LYS A 51 -6.17 7.91 -29.69
CA LYS A 51 -5.21 7.37 -28.69
C LYS A 51 -4.49 8.44 -27.84
N LEU A 52 -4.44 9.68 -28.32
CA LEU A 52 -3.85 10.82 -27.61
C LEU A 52 -4.85 11.58 -26.73
N SER A 53 -6.15 11.35 -26.87
CA SER A 53 -7.19 12.01 -26.06
C SER A 53 -6.99 11.75 -24.56
N PHE A 54 -7.20 12.77 -23.74
CA PHE A 54 -7.10 12.67 -22.28
C PHE A 54 -8.05 11.60 -21.71
N GLU A 55 -9.29 11.52 -22.22
CA GLU A 55 -10.27 10.49 -21.79
C GLU A 55 -9.72 9.08 -22.04
N TYR A 56 -9.20 8.83 -23.25
CA TYR A 56 -8.59 7.54 -23.62
C TYR A 56 -7.37 7.22 -22.76
N GLN A 57 -6.44 8.18 -22.58
CA GLN A 57 -5.23 7.97 -21.78
C GLN A 57 -5.54 7.70 -20.30
N CYS A 58 -6.58 8.36 -19.75
CA CYS A 58 -7.06 8.19 -18.38
C CYS A 58 -7.71 6.80 -18.20
N LEU A 59 -8.56 6.38 -19.13
CA LEU A 59 -9.16 5.04 -19.13
C LEU A 59 -8.09 3.94 -19.27
N ALA A 60 -7.14 4.10 -20.20
CA ALA A 60 -6.01 3.19 -20.35
C ALA A 60 -5.14 3.09 -19.09
N TRP A 61 -4.90 4.21 -18.39
CA TRP A 61 -4.17 4.23 -17.12
C TRP A 61 -4.94 3.56 -15.98
N LYS A 62 -6.26 3.81 -15.87
CA LYS A 62 -7.15 3.13 -14.91
C LYS A 62 -7.18 1.62 -15.15
N SER A 63 -7.26 1.20 -16.42
CA SER A 63 -7.22 -0.21 -16.82
C SER A 63 -5.88 -0.86 -16.45
N LEU A 64 -4.75 -0.24 -16.83
CA LEU A 64 -3.40 -0.70 -16.48
C LEU A 64 -3.21 -0.86 -14.95
N ARG A 65 -3.67 0.13 -14.17
CA ARG A 65 -3.63 0.09 -12.71
C ARG A 65 -4.47 -1.07 -12.15
N LYS A 66 -5.65 -1.32 -12.71
CA LYS A 66 -6.52 -2.43 -12.32
C LYS A 66 -5.88 -3.78 -12.65
N SER A 67 -5.36 -3.95 -13.87
CA SER A 67 -4.69 -5.18 -14.31
C SER A 67 -3.53 -5.56 -13.40
N ILE A 68 -2.55 -4.65 -13.22
CA ILE A 68 -1.38 -4.86 -12.36
C ILE A 68 -1.80 -5.24 -10.93
N ASN A 69 -2.76 -4.52 -10.34
CA ASN A 69 -3.22 -4.80 -8.98
C ASN A 69 -3.92 -6.17 -8.85
N VAL A 70 -4.69 -6.59 -9.86
CA VAL A 70 -5.31 -7.92 -9.89
C VAL A 70 -4.24 -9.01 -10.01
N GLN A 71 -3.32 -8.89 -10.96
CA GLN A 71 -2.23 -9.85 -11.17
C GLN A 71 -1.36 -10.03 -9.91
N VAL A 72 -1.01 -8.94 -9.22
CA VAL A 72 -0.23 -9.01 -7.97
C VAL A 72 -1.04 -9.58 -6.79
N LYS A 73 -2.36 -9.38 -6.75
CA LYS A 73 -3.21 -9.92 -5.68
C LYS A 73 -3.40 -11.45 -5.80
N ILE A 74 -3.47 -11.98 -7.01
CA ILE A 74 -3.75 -13.41 -7.26
C ILE A 74 -2.48 -14.28 -7.33
N VAL A 75 -1.29 -13.73 -7.07
CA VAL A 75 -0.03 -14.45 -7.30
C VAL A 75 0.24 -15.49 -6.21
N ASP A 76 0.41 -16.74 -6.64
CA ASP A 76 0.73 -17.91 -5.82
C ASP A 76 1.87 -18.71 -6.44
N GLN A 77 2.47 -19.62 -5.67
CA GLN A 77 3.59 -20.46 -6.10
C GLN A 77 3.26 -21.32 -7.35
N LEU A 78 2.01 -21.77 -7.48
CA LEU A 78 1.57 -22.61 -8.62
C LEU A 78 1.27 -21.80 -9.89
N ASN A 79 0.80 -20.56 -9.76
CA ASN A 79 0.31 -19.75 -10.89
C ASN A 79 1.31 -18.70 -11.41
N LEU A 80 2.45 -18.53 -10.72
CA LEU A 80 3.46 -17.51 -11.00
C LEU A 80 3.81 -17.36 -12.48
N GLN A 81 4.01 -18.47 -13.21
CA GLN A 81 4.33 -18.44 -14.64
C GLN A 81 3.24 -17.81 -15.50
N GLN A 82 1.96 -18.05 -15.17
CA GLN A 82 0.82 -17.51 -15.89
C GLN A 82 0.63 -16.02 -15.57
N VAL A 83 0.73 -15.65 -14.29
CA VAL A 83 0.68 -14.24 -13.83
C VAL A 83 1.76 -13.41 -14.53
N VAL A 84 2.99 -13.91 -14.58
CA VAL A 84 4.11 -13.28 -15.32
C VAL A 84 3.80 -13.06 -16.80
N ARG A 85 3.18 -14.03 -17.48
CA ARG A 85 2.81 -13.91 -18.91
C ARG A 85 1.75 -12.84 -19.13
N TYR A 86 0.77 -12.69 -18.23
CA TYR A 86 -0.20 -11.59 -18.32
C TYR A 86 0.46 -10.24 -18.01
N LEU A 87 1.28 -10.18 -16.95
CA LEU A 87 1.94 -8.96 -16.50
C LEU A 87 2.89 -8.39 -17.58
N PHE A 88 3.54 -9.22 -18.39
CA PHE A 88 4.35 -8.77 -19.53
C PHE A 88 3.57 -8.35 -20.78
N ARG A 89 2.24 -8.55 -20.84
CA ARG A 89 1.38 -7.92 -21.88
C ARG A 89 1.04 -6.47 -21.53
N ASP A 90 1.11 -6.11 -20.26
CA ASP A 90 0.89 -4.75 -19.77
C ASP A 90 2.14 -3.86 -19.96
N ASN A 91 1.94 -2.56 -20.10
CA ASN A 91 3.05 -1.60 -20.22
C ASN A 91 3.68 -1.32 -18.83
N LEU A 92 4.59 -2.21 -18.42
CA LEU A 92 5.28 -2.12 -17.12
C LEU A 92 6.22 -0.93 -17.00
N PHE A 93 6.74 -0.37 -18.09
CA PHE A 93 7.54 0.87 -18.04
C PHE A 93 6.68 2.06 -17.59
N ARG A 94 5.50 2.24 -18.20
CA ARG A 94 4.51 3.24 -17.79
C ARG A 94 3.97 2.93 -16.39
N GLY A 95 3.72 1.65 -16.11
CA GLY A 95 3.17 1.15 -14.85
C GLY A 95 4.16 0.99 -13.69
N ARG A 96 5.48 1.23 -13.86
CA ARG A 96 6.53 0.85 -12.90
C ARG A 96 6.28 1.32 -11.47
N GLY A 97 5.77 2.55 -11.33
CA GLY A 97 5.44 3.14 -10.03
C GLY A 97 4.20 2.52 -9.35
N ILE A 98 3.24 2.04 -10.14
CA ILE A 98 2.07 1.28 -9.66
C ILE A 98 2.53 -0.11 -9.22
N LEU A 99 3.26 -0.82 -10.10
CA LEU A 99 3.76 -2.17 -9.86
C LEU A 99 4.58 -2.25 -8.56
N ALA A 100 5.56 -1.36 -8.39
CA ALA A 100 6.37 -1.33 -7.19
C ALA A 100 5.55 -1.09 -5.91
N ARG A 101 4.55 -0.20 -5.98
CA ARG A 101 3.63 0.02 -4.84
C ARG A 101 2.73 -1.19 -4.60
N ALA A 102 2.22 -1.83 -5.65
CA ALA A 102 1.34 -2.99 -5.56
C ALA A 102 2.07 -4.17 -4.89
N ILE A 103 3.29 -4.49 -5.32
CA ILE A 103 4.09 -5.60 -4.76
C ILE A 103 4.39 -5.35 -3.28
N ILE A 104 4.92 -4.16 -2.91
CA ILE A 104 5.23 -3.84 -1.52
C ILE A 104 3.97 -3.86 -0.64
N THR A 105 2.86 -3.28 -1.12
CA THR A 105 1.58 -3.28 -0.37
C THR A 105 0.99 -4.68 -0.23
N ALA A 106 1.17 -5.55 -1.22
CA ALA A 106 0.69 -6.93 -1.17
C ALA A 106 1.54 -7.77 -0.20
N GLN A 107 2.88 -7.67 -0.28
CA GLN A 107 3.78 -8.38 0.62
C GLN A 107 3.58 -8.01 2.09
N ILE A 108 3.35 -6.72 2.39
CA ILE A 108 3.03 -6.27 3.75
C ILE A 108 1.72 -6.91 4.27
N LYS A 109 0.73 -7.11 3.40
CA LYS A 109 -0.55 -7.75 3.75
C LYS A 109 -0.46 -9.26 3.88
N SER A 110 0.44 -9.92 3.13
CA SER A 110 0.63 -11.37 3.13
C SER A 110 2.11 -11.75 3.19
N PRO A 111 2.79 -11.51 4.34
CA PRO A 111 4.23 -11.77 4.50
C PRO A 111 4.60 -13.26 4.41
N ASN A 112 3.63 -14.17 4.47
CA ASN A 112 3.84 -15.60 4.23
C ASN A 112 4.21 -15.89 2.76
N ASN A 113 3.67 -15.13 1.81
CA ASN A 113 3.92 -15.34 0.37
C ASN A 113 5.16 -14.54 -0.14
N THR A 114 6.03 -14.08 0.76
CA THR A 114 7.21 -13.24 0.43
C THR A 114 8.14 -13.90 -0.60
N SER A 115 8.30 -15.23 -0.54
CA SER A 115 9.08 -16.00 -1.51
C SER A 115 8.53 -15.88 -2.94
N VAL A 116 7.20 -15.93 -3.11
CA VAL A 116 6.50 -15.79 -4.39
C VAL A 116 6.67 -14.36 -4.94
N TYR A 117 6.53 -13.34 -4.08
CA TYR A 117 6.77 -11.95 -4.48
C TYR A 117 8.23 -11.71 -4.89
N ALA A 118 9.20 -12.28 -4.18
CA ALA A 118 10.62 -12.17 -4.54
C ALA A 118 10.94 -12.90 -5.86
N ALA A 119 10.36 -14.07 -6.11
CA ALA A 119 10.49 -14.77 -7.39
C ALA A 119 9.86 -13.95 -8.55
N LEU A 120 8.70 -13.32 -8.33
CA LEU A 120 8.10 -12.40 -9.29
C LEU A 120 9.03 -11.22 -9.62
N VAL A 121 9.63 -10.58 -8.59
CA VAL A 121 10.59 -9.48 -8.79
C VAL A 121 11.86 -9.97 -9.50
N SER A 122 12.36 -11.18 -9.20
CA SER A 122 13.52 -11.78 -9.88
C SER A 122 13.30 -11.91 -11.40
N ILE A 123 12.15 -12.45 -11.79
CA ILE A 123 11.77 -12.62 -13.20
C ILE A 123 11.64 -11.26 -13.91
N ILE A 124 11.07 -10.26 -13.24
CA ILE A 124 10.94 -8.89 -13.75
C ILE A 124 12.32 -8.22 -13.85
N ASN A 125 13.18 -8.35 -12.85
CA ASN A 125 14.52 -7.77 -12.79
C ASN A 125 15.40 -8.24 -13.97
N ARG A 126 15.32 -9.54 -14.30
CA ARG A 126 16.03 -10.13 -15.45
C ARG A 126 15.63 -9.52 -16.81
N LYS A 127 14.44 -8.92 -16.94
CA LYS A 127 13.98 -8.24 -18.16
C LYS A 127 14.09 -6.72 -18.08
N PHE A 128 13.83 -6.15 -16.90
CA PHE A 128 13.71 -4.72 -16.66
C PHE A 128 14.42 -4.34 -15.34
N PRO A 129 15.75 -4.28 -15.31
CA PRO A 129 16.52 -4.06 -14.07
C PRO A 129 16.15 -2.74 -13.37
N GLN A 130 15.83 -1.70 -14.14
CA GLN A 130 15.33 -0.41 -13.63
C GLN A 130 14.06 -0.54 -12.76
N ILE A 131 13.23 -1.57 -12.99
CA ILE A 131 12.03 -1.83 -12.18
C ILE A 131 12.42 -2.54 -10.88
N GLY A 132 13.34 -3.51 -10.93
CA GLY A 132 13.89 -4.16 -9.74
C GLY A 132 14.60 -3.17 -8.80
N GLU A 133 15.40 -2.27 -9.37
CA GLU A 133 16.06 -1.17 -8.66
C GLU A 133 15.04 -0.22 -8.00
N LEU A 134 13.96 0.16 -8.71
CA LEU A 134 12.90 1.01 -8.17
C LEU A 134 12.16 0.36 -6.99
N ILE A 135 11.88 -0.94 -7.08
CA ILE A 135 11.25 -1.72 -5.99
C ILE A 135 12.20 -1.74 -4.78
N SER A 136 13.46 -2.08 -5.00
CA SER A 136 14.52 -2.14 -4.00
C SER A 136 14.70 -0.83 -3.23
N LYS A 137 14.86 0.30 -3.94
CA LYS A 137 15.01 1.63 -3.31
C LYS A 137 13.79 2.02 -2.47
N ARG A 138 12.58 1.70 -2.95
CA ARG A 138 11.33 1.96 -2.20
C ARG A 138 11.19 1.08 -0.97
N LEU A 139 11.57 -0.20 -1.06
CA LEU A 139 11.53 -1.13 0.07
C LEU A 139 12.50 -0.71 1.18
N LEU A 140 13.73 -0.33 0.83
CA LEU A 140 14.72 0.18 1.79
C LEU A 140 14.25 1.50 2.45
N SER A 141 13.67 2.41 1.67
CA SER A 141 13.06 3.63 2.22
C SER A 141 11.89 3.34 3.15
N SER A 142 11.05 2.34 2.81
CA SER A 142 9.92 1.90 3.63
C SER A 142 10.41 1.29 4.94
N PHE A 143 11.41 0.40 4.88
CA PHE A 143 12.05 -0.18 6.06
C PHE A 143 12.56 0.92 7.01
N ARG A 144 13.37 1.87 6.49
CA ARG A 144 13.90 2.99 7.29
C ARG A 144 12.80 3.82 7.96
N GLN A 145 11.70 4.09 7.25
CA GLN A 145 10.55 4.80 7.81
C GLN A 145 9.84 3.99 8.91
N THR A 146 9.56 2.70 8.66
CA THR A 146 8.89 1.82 9.64
C THR A 146 9.74 1.59 10.90
N TYR A 147 11.07 1.52 10.75
CA TYR A 147 12.01 1.41 11.86
C TYR A 147 12.04 2.69 12.70
N GLN A 148 12.10 3.88 12.07
CA GLN A 148 12.03 5.17 12.78
C GLN A 148 10.69 5.38 13.51
N LEU A 149 9.59 4.89 12.96
CA LEU A 149 8.26 4.93 13.58
C LEU A 149 8.03 3.81 14.62
N ASN A 150 8.99 2.91 14.82
CA ASN A 150 8.88 1.73 15.69
C ASN A 150 7.70 0.78 15.36
N ASP A 151 7.23 0.77 14.11
CA ASP A 151 6.18 -0.15 13.66
C ASP A 151 6.76 -1.54 13.43
N LYS A 152 6.72 -2.35 14.50
CA LYS A 152 7.30 -3.70 14.55
C LYS A 152 6.75 -4.61 13.45
N SER A 153 5.48 -4.48 13.10
CA SER A 153 4.79 -5.37 12.15
C SER A 153 5.27 -5.13 10.72
N ASN A 154 5.23 -3.88 10.27
CA ASN A 154 5.63 -3.48 8.92
C ASN A 154 7.17 -3.50 8.77
N CYS A 155 7.92 -3.26 9.85
CA CYS A 155 9.37 -3.44 9.88
C CYS A 155 9.76 -4.91 9.67
N LEU A 156 9.12 -5.87 10.37
CA LEU A 156 9.38 -7.30 10.19
C LEU A 156 9.03 -7.75 8.77
N ALA A 157 7.86 -7.36 8.24
CA ALA A 157 7.47 -7.69 6.86
C ALA A 157 8.47 -7.15 5.83
N SER A 158 8.91 -5.88 5.98
CA SER A 158 9.90 -5.25 5.10
C SER A 158 11.27 -5.95 5.18
N THR A 159 11.72 -6.25 6.40
CA THR A 159 12.98 -6.96 6.68
C THR A 159 12.98 -8.35 6.04
N LYS A 160 11.88 -9.09 6.19
CA LYS A 160 11.67 -10.38 5.49
C LYS A 160 11.82 -10.22 3.99
N PHE A 161 11.15 -9.25 3.38
CA PHE A 161 11.19 -9.08 1.93
C PHE A 161 12.59 -8.75 1.42
N ILE A 162 13.35 -7.93 2.16
CA ILE A 162 14.75 -7.64 1.82
C ILE A 162 15.60 -8.92 1.83
N ALA A 163 15.45 -9.80 2.83
CA ALA A 163 16.15 -11.08 2.90
C ALA A 163 15.89 -11.96 1.66
N TYR A 164 14.62 -12.10 1.24
CA TYR A 164 14.28 -12.86 0.04
C TYR A 164 14.79 -12.22 -1.26
N LEU A 165 14.91 -10.89 -1.35
CA LEU A 165 15.51 -10.22 -2.51
C LEU A 165 17.04 -10.40 -2.59
N ILE A 166 17.72 -10.51 -1.45
CA ILE A 166 19.14 -10.89 -1.37
C ILE A 166 19.32 -12.34 -1.82
N ASN A 167 18.50 -13.27 -1.31
CA ASN A 167 18.54 -14.69 -1.70
C ASN A 167 18.31 -14.91 -3.22
N GLN A 168 17.61 -13.99 -3.88
CA GLN A 168 17.35 -13.99 -5.34
C GLN A 168 18.41 -13.22 -6.15
N ASN A 169 19.50 -12.75 -5.53
CA ASN A 169 20.55 -11.92 -6.14
C ASN A 169 20.03 -10.64 -6.82
N ILE A 170 18.92 -10.07 -6.31
CA ILE A 170 18.36 -8.78 -6.79
C ILE A 170 19.00 -7.63 -6.03
N LEU A 171 19.31 -7.85 -4.75
CA LEU A 171 20.07 -6.95 -3.89
C LEU A 171 21.47 -7.52 -3.65
N HIS A 172 22.47 -6.64 -3.65
CA HIS A 172 23.83 -7.01 -3.28
C HIS A 172 23.93 -7.23 -1.76
N GLU A 173 24.67 -8.26 -1.34
CA GLU A 173 24.79 -8.72 0.06
C GLU A 173 25.32 -7.66 1.01
N LYS A 174 26.09 -6.68 0.51
CA LYS A 174 26.47 -5.46 1.25
C LYS A 174 25.29 -4.80 1.99
N ILE A 175 24.10 -4.81 1.38
CA ILE A 175 22.88 -4.21 1.95
C ILE A 175 22.41 -4.99 3.19
N ALA A 176 22.67 -6.30 3.26
CA ALA A 176 22.39 -7.11 4.44
C ALA A 176 23.22 -6.66 5.64
N PHE A 177 24.53 -6.42 5.42
CA PHE A 177 25.43 -5.91 6.46
C PHE A 177 25.06 -4.48 6.90
N GLU A 178 24.68 -3.60 5.97
CA GLU A 178 24.20 -2.24 6.29
C GLU A 178 22.92 -2.26 7.14
N ILE A 179 22.00 -3.20 6.88
CA ILE A 179 20.79 -3.39 7.70
C ILE A 179 21.13 -3.95 9.08
N LEU A 180 22.02 -4.93 9.17
CA LEU A 180 22.45 -5.51 10.44
C LEU A 180 23.17 -4.49 11.32
N ASP A 181 24.04 -3.65 10.76
CA ASP A 181 24.66 -2.53 11.46
C ASP A 181 23.60 -1.55 12.00
N VAL A 182 22.62 -1.14 11.19
CA VAL A 182 21.51 -0.28 11.66
C VAL A 182 20.71 -0.93 12.80
N LEU A 183 20.43 -2.23 12.73
CA LEU A 183 19.68 -2.95 13.78
C LEU A 183 20.50 -3.12 15.08
N LEU A 184 21.80 -3.38 14.96
CA LEU A 184 22.68 -3.68 16.11
C LEU A 184 23.30 -2.44 16.75
N ARG A 185 23.34 -1.29 16.06
CA ARG A 185 23.86 -0.03 16.62
C ARG A 185 23.09 0.46 17.84
N ASN A 186 21.77 0.29 17.83
CA ASN A 186 20.89 0.57 18.97
C ASN A 186 20.30 -0.75 19.48
N ILE A 187 21.02 -1.40 20.40
CA ILE A 187 20.65 -2.71 20.94
C ILE A 187 19.38 -2.59 21.78
N SER A 188 18.30 -3.21 21.29
CA SER A 188 17.00 -3.34 21.95
C SER A 188 16.50 -4.76 21.78
N SER A 189 15.64 -5.24 22.68
CA SER A 189 15.05 -6.58 22.59
C SER A 189 14.41 -6.84 21.23
N ASP A 190 13.79 -5.82 20.62
CA ASP A 190 13.10 -5.97 19.34
C ASP A 190 14.02 -5.83 18.13
N SER A 191 15.06 -4.98 18.20
CA SER A 191 16.05 -4.89 17.11
C SER A 191 16.91 -6.15 17.01
N VAL A 192 17.26 -6.76 18.15
CA VAL A 192 17.94 -8.06 18.21
C VAL A 192 17.06 -9.19 17.65
N LYS A 193 15.76 -9.24 17.99
CA LYS A 193 14.83 -10.22 17.40
C LYS A 193 14.73 -10.06 15.87
N LEU A 194 14.64 -8.83 15.38
CA LEU A 194 14.62 -8.54 13.93
C LEU A 194 15.93 -8.95 13.25
N ALA A 195 17.09 -8.71 13.87
CA ALA A 195 18.38 -9.11 13.34
C ALA A 195 18.53 -10.65 13.27
N ILE A 196 18.11 -11.37 14.32
CA ILE A 196 18.08 -12.84 14.33
C ILE A 196 17.16 -13.36 13.23
N TYR A 197 15.95 -12.80 13.11
CA TYR A 197 14.99 -13.21 12.09
C TYR A 197 15.50 -12.94 10.66
N PHE A 198 16.16 -11.82 10.43
CA PHE A 198 16.80 -11.49 9.16
C PHE A 198 17.92 -12.48 8.80
N LEU A 199 18.79 -12.80 9.76
CA LEU A 199 19.86 -13.78 9.59
C LEU A 199 19.33 -15.21 9.38
N GLN A 200 18.20 -15.58 9.97
CA GLN A 200 17.57 -16.88 9.70
C GLN A 200 17.11 -17.00 8.24
N GLU A 201 16.62 -15.92 7.62
CA GLU A 201 16.08 -15.96 6.26
C GLU A 201 17.18 -15.77 5.18
N CYS A 202 18.25 -15.00 5.41
CA CYS A 202 19.32 -14.76 4.41
C CYS A 202 20.72 -15.28 4.79
N GLY A 203 20.93 -15.80 6.00
CA GLY A 203 22.26 -16.18 6.50
C GLY A 203 22.97 -17.25 5.66
N GLN A 204 22.23 -18.20 5.07
CA GLN A 204 22.82 -19.18 4.15
C GLN A 204 23.39 -18.52 2.89
N LYS A 205 22.78 -17.44 2.38
CA LYS A 205 23.27 -16.75 1.18
C LYS A 205 24.53 -15.93 1.46
N LEU A 206 24.64 -15.35 2.66
CA LEU A 206 25.80 -14.55 3.11
C LEU A 206 27.06 -15.39 3.40
N LEU A 207 26.96 -16.73 3.37
CA LEU A 207 28.08 -17.66 3.54
C LEU A 207 28.64 -18.19 2.20
N GLN A 208 28.06 -17.79 1.06
CA GLN A 208 28.41 -18.27 -0.29
C GLN A 208 29.18 -17.22 -1.09
#